data_AF-A0A7I0KNT8-F1
#
_entry.id   AF-A0A7I0KNT8-F1
#
_cell.length_a   1.000
_cell.length_b   1.000
_cell.length_c   1.000
_cell.angle_alpha   90.00
_cell.angle_beta   90.00
_cell.angle_gamma   90.00
#
_symmetry.space_group_name_H-M   'P 1'
#
loop_
_entity.id
_entity.type
_entity.pdbx_description
1 polymer ?
#
loop_
_entity_poly.entity_id
_entity_poly.type
_entity_poly.pdbx_seq_one_letter_code
_entity_poly.pdbx_strand_id
1 'polypeptide(L)'
;MRVLVRIVTSTVYDVFPLFMVKVDGLNDEETDALIQRTLVEYTGHDADSVMVDDDGVCWHNGNCWYVEETQQISNEDAEHLERILSISTFE
;
A
#
# COMPACT_ATOMS: atom_id res chain seq x y z
N MET A 1 -12.00 3.60 9.93
CA MET A 1 -11.79 2.24 9.40
C MET A 1 -10.50 2.27 8.62
N ARG A 2 -9.70 1.21 8.69
CA ARG A 2 -8.44 1.15 7.94
C ARG A 2 -8.39 -0.12 7.10
N VAL A 3 -7.66 -0.05 5.99
CA VAL A 3 -7.34 -1.22 5.17
C VAL A 3 -5.87 -1.53 5.37
N LEU A 4 -5.58 -2.75 5.80
CA LEU A 4 -4.23 -3.30 5.80
C LEU A 4 -3.93 -3.79 4.37
N VAL A 5 -2.80 -3.35 3.83
CA VAL A 5 -2.36 -3.65 2.47
C VAL A 5 -1.08 -4.45 2.54
N ARG A 6 -1.09 -5.66 1.96
CA ARG A 6 0.08 -6.49 1.78
C ARG A 6 0.63 -6.32 0.38
N ILE A 7 1.95 -6.17 0.28
CA ILE A 7 2.63 -5.99 -1.01
C ILE A 7 3.66 -7.08 -1.25
N VAL A 8 3.90 -7.36 -2.52
CA VAL A 8 5.03 -8.16 -2.99
C VAL A 8 5.93 -7.24 -3.81
N THR A 9 7.24 -7.37 -3.61
CA THR A 9 8.25 -6.67 -4.40
C THR A 9 9.25 -7.66 -4.97
N SER A 10 9.68 -7.45 -6.22
CA SER A 10 10.78 -8.18 -6.85
C SER A 10 12.14 -7.69 -6.37
N THR A 11 12.17 -6.64 -5.55
CA THR A 11 13.40 -5.98 -5.09
C THR A 11 13.86 -6.52 -3.74
N VAL A 12 15.11 -6.22 -3.41
CA VAL A 12 15.71 -6.49 -2.09
C VAL A 12 15.55 -5.30 -1.13
N TYR A 13 14.72 -4.30 -1.46
CA TYR A 13 14.57 -3.14 -0.59
C TYR A 13 14.01 -3.56 0.78
N ASP A 14 14.46 -2.90 1.84
CA ASP A 14 13.93 -3.02 3.21
C ASP A 14 12.51 -2.41 3.32
N VAL A 15 11.66 -2.63 2.33
CA VAL A 15 10.26 -2.23 2.36
C VAL A 15 9.51 -3.25 3.18
N PHE A 16 8.91 -2.80 4.28
CA PHE A 16 8.06 -3.68 5.07
C PHE A 16 6.87 -4.09 4.20
N PRO A 17 6.49 -5.37 4.13
CA PRO A 17 5.52 -5.85 3.15
C PRO A 17 4.07 -5.45 3.49
N LEU A 18 3.89 -4.51 4.43
CA LEU A 18 2.60 -4.11 4.98
C LEU A 18 2.58 -2.59 5.21
N PHE A 19 1.51 -1.94 4.76
CA PHE A 19 1.13 -0.59 5.18
C PHE A 19 -0.39 -0.53 5.42
N MET A 20 -0.86 0.54 6.04
CA MET A 20 -2.29 0.77 6.24
C MET A 20 -2.73 2.05 5.53
N VAL A 21 -3.97 2.08 5.06
CA VAL A 21 -4.64 3.29 4.57
C VAL A 21 -5.91 3.55 5.35
N LYS A 22 -6.19 4.82 5.61
CA LYS A 22 -7.43 5.26 6.24
C LYS A 22 -8.47 5.52 5.15
N VAL A 23 -9.63 4.87 5.27
CA VAL A 23 -10.65 4.85 4.21
C VAL A 23 -12.00 5.41 4.66
N ASP A 24 -12.00 6.20 5.75
CA ASP A 24 -13.23 6.75 6.32
C ASP A 24 -13.93 7.68 5.33
N GLY A 25 -15.08 7.23 4.80
CA GLY A 25 -15.90 8.00 3.86
C GLY A 25 -15.52 7.85 2.39
N LEU A 26 -14.55 6.97 2.07
CA LEU A 26 -14.22 6.61 0.69
C LEU A 26 -15.09 5.45 0.21
N ASN A 27 -15.43 5.46 -1.08
CA ASN A 27 -15.97 4.29 -1.75
C ASN A 27 -14.86 3.33 -2.21
N ASP A 28 -15.22 2.20 -2.81
CA ASP A 28 -14.26 1.17 -3.23
C ASP A 28 -13.27 1.69 -4.30
N GLU A 29 -13.74 2.46 -5.28
CA GLU A 29 -12.90 3.05 -6.34
C GLU A 29 -11.93 4.10 -5.77
N GLU A 30 -12.41 4.94 -4.85
CA GLU A 30 -11.58 5.93 -4.15
C GLU A 30 -10.54 5.24 -3.24
N THR A 31 -10.92 4.12 -2.62
CA THR A 31 -10.04 3.31 -1.79
C THR A 31 -8.93 2.67 -2.63
N ASP A 32 -9.28 2.06 -3.75
CA ASP A 32 -8.31 1.45 -4.66
C ASP A 32 -7.34 2.51 -5.23
N ALA A 33 -7.85 3.67 -5.63
CA ALA A 33 -7.03 4.79 -6.09
C ALA A 33 -6.06 5.28 -5.01
N LEU A 34 -6.50 5.39 -3.75
CA LEU A 34 -5.65 5.75 -2.62
C LEU A 34 -4.56 4.69 -2.41
N ILE A 35 -4.92 3.41 -2.38
CA ILE A 35 -3.97 2.29 -2.19
C ILE A 35 -2.90 2.31 -3.28
N GLN A 36 -3.28 2.48 -4.55
CA GLN A 36 -2.33 2.51 -5.67
C GLN A 36 -1.39 3.70 -5.58
N ARG A 37 -1.90 4.88 -5.22
CA ARG A 37 -1.05 6.05 -4.98
C ARG A 37 -0.08 5.82 -3.81
N THR A 38 -0.58 5.33 -2.68
CA THR A 38 0.23 5.03 -1.50
C THR A 38 1.28 3.98 -1.80
N LEU A 39 0.99 2.96 -2.62
CA LEU A 39 1.96 1.94 -3.00
C LEU A 39 3.22 2.54 -3.65
N VAL A 40 3.04 3.53 -4.52
CA VAL A 40 4.15 4.23 -5.19
C VAL A 40 4.91 5.11 -4.19
N GLU A 41 4.20 5.91 -3.39
CA GLU A 41 4.81 6.79 -2.38
C GLU A 41 5.56 5.98 -1.31
N TYR A 42 4.99 4.84 -0.89
CA TYR A 42 5.52 3.95 0.15
C TYR A 42 6.82 3.26 -0.27
N THR A 43 6.96 2.94 -1.55
CA THR A 43 8.20 2.38 -2.11
C THR A 43 9.26 3.45 -2.37
N GLY A 44 8.97 4.73 -2.09
CA GLY A 44 9.90 5.85 -2.20
C GLY A 44 10.18 6.29 -3.64
N HIS A 45 9.32 5.86 -4.59
CA HIS A 45 9.46 6.22 -6.00
C HIS A 45 8.58 7.42 -6.34
N ASP A 46 9.03 8.20 -7.32
CA ASP A 46 8.25 9.30 -7.89
C ASP A 46 7.17 8.74 -8.83
N ALA A 47 5.94 9.24 -8.73
CA ALA A 47 4.81 8.74 -9.52
C ALA A 47 5.02 8.84 -11.03
N ASP A 48 5.72 9.88 -11.51
CA ASP A 48 6.00 10.04 -12.94
C ASP A 48 7.08 9.07 -13.44
N SER A 49 7.80 8.42 -12.52
CA SER A 49 8.85 7.45 -12.81
C SER A 49 8.38 5.99 -12.81
N VAL A 50 7.13 5.74 -12.38
CA VAL A 50 6.55 4.40 -12.25
C VAL A 50 5.54 4.18 -13.37
N MET A 51 5.66 3.06 -14.06
CA MET A 51 4.62 2.59 -14.98
C MET A 51 3.73 1.58 -14.25
N VAL A 52 2.42 1.78 -14.27
CA VAL A 52 1.45 0.78 -13.78
C VAL A 52 0.84 0.09 -15.00
N ASP A 53 0.84 -1.24 -15.02
CA ASP A 53 0.21 -2.02 -16.08
C ASP A 53 -1.28 -2.32 -15.82
N ASP A 54 -1.93 -3.00 -16.77
CA ASP A 54 -3.36 -3.33 -16.70
C ASP A 54 -3.70 -4.28 -15.54
N ASP A 55 -2.72 -5.00 -15.01
CA ASP A 55 -2.88 -5.90 -13.86
C ASP A 55 -2.62 -5.18 -12.52
N GLY A 56 -2.31 -3.87 -12.55
CA GLY A 56 -2.01 -3.06 -11.36
C GLY A 56 -0.61 -3.29 -10.81
N VAL A 57 0.31 -3.87 -11.60
CA VAL A 57 1.71 -4.04 -11.23
C VAL A 57 2.47 -2.76 -11.53
N CYS A 58 3.17 -2.24 -10.52
CA CYS A 58 4.07 -1.11 -10.67
C CYS A 58 5.43 -1.60 -11.17
N TRP A 59 5.97 -0.91 -12.18
CA TRP A 59 7.25 -1.20 -12.81
C TRP A 59 8.16 0.02 -12.76
N HIS A 60 9.41 -0.19 -12.34
CA HIS A 60 10.45 0.84 -12.37
C HIS A 60 11.84 0.20 -12.49
N ASN A 61 12.62 0.60 -13.51
CA ASN A 61 14.02 0.17 -13.69
C ASN A 61 14.25 -1.36 -13.63
N GLY A 62 13.32 -2.15 -14.17
CA GLY A 62 13.40 -3.62 -14.17
C GLY A 62 12.96 -4.30 -12.87
N ASN A 63 12.55 -3.51 -11.88
CA ASN A 63 11.89 -3.97 -10.67
C ASN A 63 10.38 -3.86 -10.81
N CYS A 64 9.65 -4.71 -10.07
CA CYS A 64 8.20 -4.61 -9.95
C CYS A 64 7.70 -4.83 -8.53
N TRP A 65 6.52 -4.30 -8.26
CA TRP A 65 5.79 -4.53 -7.02
C TRP A 65 4.29 -4.36 -7.25
N TYR A 66 3.49 -5.01 -6.42
CA TYR A 66 2.03 -5.00 -6.54
C TYR A 66 1.37 -5.26 -5.18
N VAL A 67 0.09 -4.91 -5.10
CA VAL A 67 -0.77 -5.27 -3.96
C VAL A 67 -1.15 -6.74 -4.09
N GLU A 68 -0.75 -7.56 -3.11
CA GLU A 68 -1.09 -8.98 -3.08
C GLU A 68 -2.44 -9.22 -2.41
N GLU A 69 -2.72 -8.49 -1.33
CA GLU A 69 -3.94 -8.67 -0.54
C GLU A 69 -4.30 -7.38 0.20
N THR A 70 -5.60 -7.16 0.36
CA THR A 70 -6.15 -6.08 1.20
C THR A 70 -7.10 -6.68 2.23
N GLN A 71 -7.06 -6.15 3.45
CA GLN A 71 -7.95 -6.58 4.52
C GLN A 71 -8.49 -5.35 5.27
N GLN A 72 -9.81 -5.23 5.33
CA GLN A 72 -10.45 -4.25 6.21
C GLN A 72 -10.26 -4.65 7.68
N ILE A 73 -9.80 -3.71 8.49
CA ILE A 73 -9.57 -3.90 9.92
C ILE A 73 -10.21 -2.78 10.74
N SER A 74 -10.54 -3.11 11.99
CA SER A 74 -11.08 -2.13 12.92
C SER A 74 -10.01 -1.10 13.30
N ASN A 75 -10.43 0.08 13.79
CA ASN A 75 -9.47 1.08 14.26
C ASN A 75 -8.67 0.56 15.46
N GLU A 76 -9.27 -0.25 16.34
CA GLU A 76 -8.60 -0.85 17.49
C GLU A 76 -7.50 -1.83 17.05
N ASP A 77 -7.80 -2.73 16.12
CA ASP A 77 -6.82 -3.67 15.58
C ASP A 77 -5.68 -2.92 14.89
N ALA A 78 -6.01 -1.88 14.13
CA ALA A 78 -5.00 -1.11 13.43
C ALA A 78 -4.08 -0.33 14.38
N GLU A 79 -4.62 0.32 15.42
CA GLU A 79 -3.81 0.95 16.47
C GLU A 79 -2.89 -0.08 17.16
N HIS A 80 -3.37 -1.31 17.31
CA HIS A 80 -2.57 -2.41 17.84
C HIS A 80 -1.41 -2.78 16.92
N LEU A 81 -1.66 -2.87 15.60
CA LEU A 81 -0.65 -3.20 14.59
C LEU A 81 0.38 -2.07 14.42
N GLU A 82 -0.04 -0.80 14.40
CA GLU A 82 0.87 0.36 14.41
C GLU A 82 1.84 0.28 15.60
N ARG A 83 1.33 -0.08 16.78
CA ARG A 83 2.14 -0.15 17.99
C ARG A 83 3.11 -1.33 18.01
N ILE A 84 2.68 -2.53 17.60
CA ILE A 84 3.50 -3.75 17.72
C ILE A 84 4.47 -3.90 16.56
N LEU A 85 4.03 -3.59 15.34
CA LEU A 85 4.79 -3.82 14.12
C LEU A 85 5.38 -2.54 13.53
N SER A 86 5.06 -1.37 14.10
CA SER A 86 5.49 -0.07 13.58
C SER A 86 5.09 0.14 12.11
N ILE A 87 3.93 -0.41 11.71
CA ILE A 87 3.37 -0.23 10.37
C ILE A 87 2.87 1.21 10.23
N SER A 88 3.19 1.85 9.11
CA SER A 88 2.73 3.20 8.78
C SER A 88 1.28 3.20 8.28
N THR A 89 0.52 4.23 8.68
CA THR A 89 -0.82 4.52 8.15
C THR A 89 -0.80 5.78 7.28
N PHE A 90 -1.42 5.71 6.10
CA PHE A 90 -1.53 6.79 5.13
C PHE A 90 -2.99 7.27 4.98
N GLU A 91 -3.17 8.49 4.48
CA GLU A 91 -4.45 9.18 4.29
C GLU A 91 -4.64 9.66 2.85
#